data_AF-A0A8H4UGW8-F1
#
_entry.id   AF-A0A8H4UGW8-F1
#
_cell.length_a   1.000
_cell.length_b   1.000
_cell.length_c   1.000
_cell.angle_alpha   90.00
_cell.angle_beta   90.00
_cell.angle_gamma   90.00
#
_symmetry.space_group_name_H-M   'P 1'
#
loop_
_entity.id
_entity.type
_entity.pdbx_description
1 polymer ?
#
loop_
_entity_poly.entity_id
_entity_poly.type
_entity_poly.pdbx_seq_one_letter_code
_entity_poly.pdbx_strand_id
1 'polypeptide(L)'
;MATLWPRSKPLFPCARSQDDDNAEKGMSNSTTNLPTIPPLVHIEPNTTSNMIDCPSSFSLARKSDMTVPYVPASKPTIPSGPEHNKPPLAKENTSRWVLFRLWFNTYRKFFIFSTSLNLAGLIMAGFGRFPYAVEHSGAMVLGNLLCAVMMRNELFLRFLYTIVIHGLRSWAPLRIRLAGTSILQHIGGIHSGCGLSGALWLIFKIVDIIRHRAMQHNAVIITGVITSTLVCASVISAFPWIQLTRVASNHHNTFEKYHRFTGWLGLAVNWVFVILGNLYDIKRGEWRSDASTLLTTQELWFAVFITI
;
A
#
# COMPACT_ATOMS: atom_id res chain seq x y z
N MET A 1 -8.41 -62.41 39.48
CA MET A 1 -9.85 -62.27 39.79
C MET A 1 -10.47 -61.32 38.77
N ALA A 2 -11.66 -61.63 38.26
CA ALA A 2 -12.33 -60.85 37.23
C ALA A 2 -13.85 -60.77 37.51
N THR A 3 -14.44 -59.58 37.33
CA THR A 3 -15.88 -59.29 37.23
C THR A 3 -15.99 -57.90 36.56
N LEU A 4 -16.22 -57.77 35.24
CA LEU A 4 -17.47 -57.91 34.47
C LEU A 4 -18.44 -56.70 34.56
N TRP A 5 -18.38 -55.84 33.52
CA TRP A 5 -19.46 -55.25 32.67
C TRP A 5 -20.71 -54.57 33.34
N PRO A 6 -21.37 -53.52 32.77
CA PRO A 6 -21.69 -53.46 31.33
C PRO A 6 -21.61 -52.15 30.53
N ARG A 7 -21.55 -52.34 29.20
CA ARG A 7 -21.67 -51.36 28.10
C ARG A 7 -22.97 -50.56 28.11
N SER A 8 -22.87 -49.28 27.75
CA SER A 8 -23.81 -48.59 26.85
C SER A 8 -23.05 -47.56 25.98
N LYS A 9 -23.65 -47.15 24.85
CA LYS A 9 -23.01 -46.30 23.80
C LYS A 9 -23.47 -44.83 23.88
N PRO A 10 -22.80 -43.88 23.18
CA PRO A 10 -22.67 -42.50 23.65
C PRO A 10 -23.73 -41.52 23.13
N LEU A 11 -23.83 -40.36 23.80
CA LEU A 11 -24.49 -39.16 23.29
C LEU A 11 -23.57 -37.95 23.48
N PHE A 12 -23.14 -37.33 22.37
CA PHE A 12 -22.52 -36.00 22.37
C PHE A 12 -23.57 -34.96 21.96
N PRO A 13 -23.42 -33.71 22.44
CA PRO A 13 -23.58 -32.58 21.52
C PRO A 13 -22.38 -31.64 21.59
N CYS A 14 -21.65 -31.54 20.47
CA CYS A 14 -20.71 -30.45 20.22
C CYS A 14 -21.36 -29.52 19.19
N ALA A 15 -21.82 -28.33 19.62
CA ALA A 15 -22.39 -27.35 18.71
C ALA A 15 -21.27 -26.62 17.95
N ARG A 16 -21.22 -26.80 16.63
CA ARG A 16 -20.31 -26.09 15.72
C ARG A 16 -21.13 -25.44 14.62
N SER A 17 -21.36 -24.14 14.71
CA SER A 17 -22.00 -23.34 13.65
C SER A 17 -20.93 -22.84 12.67
N GLN A 18 -21.00 -23.33 11.43
CA GLN A 18 -20.40 -22.66 10.28
C GLN A 18 -21.48 -21.80 9.63
N ASP A 19 -21.20 -20.51 9.48
CA ASP A 19 -21.92 -19.60 8.57
C ASP A 19 -20.90 -19.15 7.52
N ASP A 20 -20.78 -19.90 6.43
CA ASP A 20 -20.04 -19.54 5.22
C ASP A 20 -21.03 -19.40 4.05
N ASP A 21 -20.61 -18.67 3.01
CA ASP A 21 -21.25 -18.52 1.69
C ASP A 21 -22.63 -17.82 1.59
N ASN A 22 -22.58 -16.49 1.44
CA ASN A 22 -23.62 -15.70 0.76
C ASN A 22 -22.98 -14.52 -0.02
N ALA A 23 -22.47 -14.79 -1.24
CA ALA A 23 -21.88 -13.74 -2.09
C ALA A 23 -22.14 -13.88 -3.61
N GLU A 24 -22.83 -14.92 -4.10
CA GLU A 24 -23.06 -15.14 -5.54
C GLU A 24 -24.54 -15.11 -5.95
N LYS A 25 -25.19 -13.95 -5.81
CA LYS A 25 -26.52 -13.74 -6.42
C LYS A 25 -26.76 -12.29 -6.83
N GLY A 26 -26.26 -11.93 -8.02
CA GLY A 26 -26.40 -10.55 -8.49
C GLY A 26 -25.85 -10.22 -9.88
N MET A 27 -25.76 -11.15 -10.84
CA MET A 27 -25.42 -10.81 -12.24
C MET A 27 -25.82 -11.88 -13.27
N SER A 28 -27.13 -12.15 -13.39
CA SER A 28 -27.68 -12.94 -14.50
C SER A 28 -29.04 -12.38 -14.93
N ASN A 29 -29.04 -11.51 -15.93
CA ASN A 29 -30.12 -11.34 -16.93
C ASN A 29 -29.68 -10.36 -18.02
N SER A 30 -30.10 -10.62 -19.26
CA SER A 30 -29.86 -9.83 -20.48
C SER A 30 -28.47 -9.93 -21.14
N THR A 31 -28.28 -10.95 -21.97
CA THR A 31 -27.82 -10.74 -23.37
C THR A 31 -28.40 -11.84 -24.26
N THR A 32 -28.84 -11.46 -25.46
CA THR A 32 -29.64 -12.25 -26.40
C THR A 32 -28.79 -12.98 -27.46
N ASN A 33 -29.21 -14.21 -27.79
CA ASN A 33 -29.03 -15.01 -29.03
C ASN A 33 -28.08 -14.52 -30.17
N LEU A 34 -27.15 -15.39 -30.62
CA LEU A 34 -26.84 -15.82 -32.03
C LEU A 34 -25.48 -16.60 -32.09
N PRO A 35 -25.11 -17.38 -33.16
CA PRO A 35 -24.67 -18.76 -32.95
C PRO A 35 -23.30 -19.24 -33.53
N THR A 36 -22.79 -20.31 -32.91
CA THR A 36 -22.04 -21.50 -33.39
C THR A 36 -21.17 -21.50 -34.66
N ILE A 37 -19.87 -21.83 -34.50
CA ILE A 37 -19.00 -22.56 -35.47
C ILE A 37 -18.02 -23.49 -34.69
N PRO A 38 -17.71 -24.75 -35.13
CA PRO A 38 -16.88 -25.74 -34.40
C PRO A 38 -15.37 -25.73 -34.76
N PRO A 39 -14.49 -26.50 -34.05
CA PRO A 39 -13.02 -26.35 -34.11
C PRO A 39 -12.30 -27.28 -35.11
N LEU A 40 -11.06 -26.93 -35.48
CA LEU A 40 -10.15 -27.77 -36.27
C LEU A 40 -8.91 -28.21 -35.45
N VAL A 41 -8.54 -29.48 -35.61
CA VAL A 41 -7.41 -30.18 -34.97
C VAL A 41 -6.11 -29.95 -35.76
N HIS A 42 -4.95 -29.93 -35.10
CA HIS A 42 -3.68 -30.39 -35.68
C HIS A 42 -2.75 -31.04 -34.63
N ILE A 43 -1.96 -32.02 -35.09
CA ILE A 43 -1.17 -32.97 -34.28
C ILE A 43 0.31 -32.89 -34.71
N GLU A 44 1.20 -32.56 -33.76
CA GLU A 44 2.56 -33.13 -33.48
C GLU A 44 3.60 -33.32 -34.64
N PRO A 45 4.85 -33.86 -34.47
CA PRO A 45 5.56 -34.38 -33.28
C PRO A 45 7.09 -34.01 -33.06
N ASN A 46 7.56 -34.24 -31.81
CA ASN A 46 8.76 -35.03 -31.37
C ASN A 46 10.26 -34.60 -31.25
N THR A 47 10.86 -35.13 -30.14
CA THR A 47 12.28 -35.49 -29.80
C THR A 47 13.33 -34.38 -29.57
N THR A 48 14.32 -34.41 -28.64
CA THR A 48 15.01 -35.40 -27.73
C THR A 48 15.33 -34.67 -26.38
N SER A 49 15.11 -35.16 -25.14
CA SER A 49 15.58 -36.33 -24.36
C SER A 49 16.99 -36.26 -23.73
N ASN A 50 17.10 -36.19 -22.39
CA ASN A 50 18.03 -37.02 -21.57
C ASN A 50 17.85 -36.93 -20.03
N MET A 51 17.63 -38.10 -19.42
CA MET A 51 17.97 -38.63 -18.06
C MET A 51 17.81 -37.74 -16.80
N ILE A 52 16.92 -38.02 -15.83
CA ILE A 52 16.67 -39.21 -14.96
C ILE A 52 17.51 -39.19 -13.66
N ASP A 53 16.82 -39.09 -12.52
CA ASP A 53 16.95 -40.09 -11.45
C ASP A 53 15.62 -40.25 -10.69
N CYS A 54 15.38 -41.42 -10.08
CA CYS A 54 14.08 -41.82 -9.49
C CYS A 54 14.29 -42.61 -8.19
N PRO A 55 13.23 -42.89 -7.39
CA PRO A 55 12.70 -44.26 -7.48
C PRO A 55 11.16 -44.39 -7.49
N SER A 56 10.72 -45.42 -8.20
CA SER A 56 9.36 -46.00 -8.32
C SER A 56 8.82 -46.59 -7.00
N SER A 57 7.57 -47.06 -6.83
CA SER A 57 6.51 -47.61 -7.72
C SER A 57 5.14 -47.48 -7.00
N PHE A 58 3.93 -47.78 -7.51
CA PHE A 58 3.34 -48.43 -8.70
C PHE A 58 1.85 -47.94 -8.76
N SER A 59 0.93 -48.21 -9.71
CA SER A 59 0.85 -48.95 -10.99
C SER A 59 -0.41 -48.50 -11.77
N LEU A 60 -0.52 -48.82 -13.06
CA LEU A 60 -1.68 -48.52 -13.92
C LEU A 60 -2.78 -49.60 -13.90
N ALA A 61 -4.05 -49.19 -13.99
CA ALA A 61 -5.17 -49.95 -14.58
C ALA A 61 -6.26 -48.97 -15.07
N ARG A 62 -6.37 -48.71 -16.38
CA ARG A 62 -7.28 -49.37 -17.35
C ARG A 62 -8.78 -49.18 -17.04
N LYS A 63 -9.47 -48.41 -17.91
CA LYS A 63 -10.93 -48.37 -18.00
C LYS A 63 -11.50 -49.73 -18.45
N SER A 64 -12.66 -50.07 -17.91
CA SER A 64 -13.62 -51.04 -18.48
C SER A 64 -15.03 -50.48 -18.31
N ASP A 65 -15.86 -50.63 -19.34
CA ASP A 65 -17.21 -50.06 -19.37
C ASP A 65 -18.17 -50.69 -18.37
N MET A 66 -19.07 -49.88 -17.79
CA MET A 66 -20.43 -50.33 -17.45
C MET A 66 -21.37 -49.13 -17.38
N THR A 67 -22.35 -49.08 -18.29
CA THR A 67 -23.47 -48.14 -18.25
C THR A 67 -24.41 -48.51 -17.10
N VAL A 68 -24.78 -47.56 -16.23
CA VAL A 68 -25.89 -47.71 -15.27
C VAL A 68 -26.76 -46.44 -15.32
N PRO A 69 -28.11 -46.52 -15.31
CA PRO A 69 -28.95 -45.42 -15.76
C PRO A 69 -29.09 -44.26 -14.75
N TYR A 70 -29.28 -43.06 -15.28
CA TYR A 70 -29.70 -41.89 -14.51
C TYR A 70 -31.15 -42.06 -14.04
N VAL A 71 -31.35 -42.17 -12.72
CA VAL A 71 -32.67 -42.13 -12.07
C VAL A 71 -32.80 -40.78 -11.36
N PRO A 72 -33.81 -39.95 -11.67
CA PRO A 72 -33.98 -38.66 -11.00
C PRO A 72 -34.52 -38.86 -9.57
N ALA A 73 -33.67 -38.62 -8.57
CA ALA A 73 -34.09 -38.65 -7.17
C ALA A 73 -35.03 -37.47 -6.86
N SER A 74 -36.19 -37.78 -6.29
CA SER A 74 -37.21 -36.81 -5.88
C SER A 74 -36.75 -35.93 -4.73
N LYS A 75 -37.17 -34.65 -4.73
CA LYS A 75 -36.94 -33.73 -3.60
C LYS A 75 -37.74 -34.19 -2.38
N PRO A 76 -37.12 -34.38 -1.20
CA PRO A 76 -37.86 -34.56 0.05
C PRO A 76 -38.48 -33.23 0.51
N THR A 77 -39.79 -33.19 0.69
CA THR A 77 -40.47 -32.07 1.36
C THR A 77 -40.21 -32.16 2.87
N ILE A 78 -39.47 -31.21 3.42
CA ILE A 78 -39.25 -31.10 4.87
C ILE A 78 -40.41 -30.29 5.47
N PRO A 79 -41.06 -30.73 6.56
CA PRO A 79 -42.13 -29.97 7.21
C PRO A 79 -41.62 -28.65 7.80
N SER A 80 -42.39 -27.58 7.64
CA SER A 80 -42.13 -26.28 8.24
C SER A 80 -42.32 -26.30 9.77
N GLY A 81 -41.22 -26.39 10.52
CA GLY A 81 -41.21 -26.08 11.95
C GLY A 81 -41.30 -24.56 12.21
N PRO A 82 -41.74 -24.14 13.41
CA PRO A 82 -41.99 -22.74 13.71
C PRO A 82 -40.72 -21.88 13.70
N GLU A 83 -40.85 -20.70 13.12
CA GLU A 83 -39.77 -19.73 12.92
C GLU A 83 -39.27 -19.16 14.25
N HIS A 84 -38.08 -19.61 14.70
CA HIS A 84 -37.46 -19.04 15.89
C HIS A 84 -36.90 -17.66 15.55
N ASN A 85 -37.70 -16.63 15.84
CA ASN A 85 -37.28 -15.23 15.80
C ASN A 85 -35.99 -15.04 16.61
N LYS A 86 -34.86 -14.85 15.90
CA LYS A 86 -33.60 -14.40 16.52
C LYS A 86 -33.83 -12.96 17.01
N PRO A 87 -33.61 -12.64 18.30
CA PRO A 87 -33.75 -11.26 18.77
C PRO A 87 -32.78 -10.36 18.00
N PRO A 88 -33.19 -9.14 17.60
CA PRO A 88 -32.29 -8.23 16.89
C PRO A 88 -31.09 -7.92 17.78
N LEU A 89 -29.87 -8.06 17.24
CA LEU A 89 -28.65 -7.64 17.95
C LEU A 89 -28.82 -6.18 18.36
N ALA A 90 -28.89 -5.94 19.68
CA ALA A 90 -28.90 -4.60 20.21
C ALA A 90 -27.61 -3.89 19.77
N LYS A 91 -27.75 -2.83 18.98
CA LYS A 91 -26.61 -1.95 18.67
C LYS A 91 -26.16 -1.31 19.97
N GLU A 92 -25.10 -1.85 20.56
CA GLU A 92 -24.46 -1.27 21.73
C GLU A 92 -24.07 0.17 21.41
N ASN A 93 -24.53 1.12 22.24
CA ASN A 93 -24.27 2.54 22.06
C ASN A 93 -22.82 2.87 22.45
N THR A 94 -21.86 2.45 21.62
CA THR A 94 -20.44 2.70 21.84
C THR A 94 -20.20 4.20 22.02
N SER A 95 -19.70 4.60 23.19
CA SER A 95 -19.51 6.00 23.53
C SER A 95 -18.69 6.73 22.46
N ARG A 96 -19.14 7.93 22.06
CA ARG A 96 -18.45 8.77 21.06
C ARG A 96 -16.98 9.02 21.40
N TRP A 97 -16.61 9.00 22.69
CA TRP A 97 -15.24 9.14 23.16
C TRP A 97 -14.40 7.86 22.98
N VAL A 98 -15.00 6.68 23.15
CA VAL A 98 -14.36 5.39 22.82
C VAL A 98 -14.17 5.29 21.31
N LEU A 99 -15.19 5.66 20.53
CA LEU A 99 -15.11 5.72 19.07
C LEU A 99 -14.04 6.72 18.59
N PHE A 100 -13.92 7.88 19.24
CA PHE A 100 -12.84 8.84 19.00
C PHE A 100 -11.46 8.28 19.34
N ARG A 101 -11.30 7.56 20.47
CA ARG A 101 -10.04 6.89 20.83
C ARG A 101 -9.65 5.78 19.87
N LEU A 102 -10.62 5.01 19.36
CA LEU A 102 -10.39 4.01 18.31
C LEU A 102 -9.99 4.67 16.99
N TRP A 103 -10.67 5.76 16.61
CA TRP A 103 -10.37 6.52 15.40
C TRP A 103 -8.99 7.19 15.47
N PHE A 104 -8.64 7.77 16.62
CA PHE A 104 -7.36 8.44 16.91
C PHE A 104 -6.23 7.45 17.23
N ASN A 105 -6.10 6.43 16.37
CA ASN A 105 -5.04 5.43 16.39
C ASN A 105 -3.65 6.11 16.25
N THR A 106 -2.60 5.47 16.76
CA THR A 106 -1.19 5.92 16.73
C THR A 106 -0.73 6.32 15.33
N TYR A 107 -1.20 5.64 14.28
CA TYR A 107 -0.99 6.05 12.87
C TYR A 107 -1.44 7.50 12.60
N ARG A 108 -2.66 7.86 13.02
CA ARG A 108 -3.20 9.21 12.79
C ARG A 108 -2.47 10.27 13.61
N LYS A 109 -2.00 9.92 14.81
CA LYS A 109 -1.17 10.81 15.65
C LYS A 109 0.11 11.19 14.91
N PHE A 110 0.82 10.21 14.36
CA PHE A 110 2.04 10.46 13.58
C PHE A 110 1.78 11.22 12.29
N PHE A 111 0.71 10.90 11.56
CA PHE A 111 0.32 11.65 10.37
C PHE A 111 0.05 13.12 10.69
N ILE A 112 -0.77 13.40 11.71
CA ILE A 112 -1.11 14.77 12.12
C ILE A 112 0.15 15.51 12.62
N PHE A 113 0.97 14.88 13.45
CA PHE A 113 2.21 15.46 13.97
C PHE A 113 3.21 15.82 12.86
N SER A 114 3.47 14.87 11.95
CA SER A 114 4.40 15.09 10.83
C SER A 114 3.91 16.16 9.85
N THR A 115 2.59 16.20 9.62
CA THR A 115 1.98 17.18 8.71
C THR A 115 1.88 18.56 9.36
N SER A 116 1.56 18.64 10.66
CA SER A 116 1.41 19.93 11.36
C SER A 116 2.73 20.66 11.55
N LEU A 117 3.82 19.94 11.84
CA LEU A 117 5.17 20.52 11.90
C LEU A 117 5.59 21.11 10.55
N ASN A 118 5.37 20.37 9.46
CA ASN A 118 5.66 20.86 8.12
C ASN A 118 4.76 22.02 7.70
N LEU A 119 3.46 21.95 8.01
CA LEU A 119 2.51 23.03 7.73
C LEU A 119 2.87 24.31 8.50
N ALA A 120 3.30 24.20 9.76
CA ALA A 120 3.82 25.34 10.51
C ALA A 120 5.07 25.94 9.85
N GLY A 121 6.01 25.10 9.42
CA GLY A 121 7.19 25.54 8.65
C GLY A 121 6.82 26.24 7.35
N LEU A 122 5.86 25.69 6.59
CA LEU A 122 5.37 26.24 5.32
C LEU A 122 4.66 27.58 5.52
N ILE A 123 3.84 27.71 6.56
CA ILE A 123 3.17 28.96 6.94
C ILE A 123 4.22 30.02 7.35
N MET A 124 5.23 29.65 8.14
CA MET A 124 6.31 30.58 8.51
C MET A 124 7.15 31.01 7.31
N ALA A 125 7.42 30.12 6.35
CA ALA A 125 8.09 30.45 5.10
C ALA A 125 7.24 31.39 4.23
N GLY A 126 5.93 31.13 4.11
CA GLY A 126 4.98 32.00 3.41
C GLY A 126 4.86 33.41 4.00
N PHE A 127 5.02 33.55 5.32
CA PHE A 127 5.12 34.85 6.01
C PHE A 127 6.54 35.44 6.03
N GLY A 128 7.51 34.85 5.35
CA GLY A 128 8.90 35.33 5.33
C GLY A 128 9.66 35.21 6.65
N ARG A 129 9.09 34.53 7.66
CA ARG A 129 9.72 34.33 9.00
C ARG A 129 10.66 33.14 9.07
N PHE A 130 10.75 32.34 8.00
CA PHE A 130 11.67 31.19 7.92
C PHE A 130 12.56 31.31 6.66
N PRO A 131 13.58 32.20 6.66
CA PRO A 131 14.38 32.50 5.48
C PRO A 131 15.10 31.27 4.91
N TYR A 132 15.63 30.40 5.78
CA TYR A 132 16.28 29.15 5.38
C TYR A 132 15.38 28.26 4.52
N ALA A 133 14.08 28.13 4.86
CA ALA A 133 13.15 27.30 4.12
C ALA A 133 12.63 27.94 2.82
N VAL A 134 12.78 29.25 2.65
CA VAL A 134 12.55 29.94 1.38
C VAL A 134 13.73 29.71 0.44
N GLU A 135 14.94 29.99 0.90
CA GLU A 135 16.19 29.81 0.16
C GLU A 135 16.44 28.33 -0.22
N HIS A 136 16.31 27.43 0.76
CA HIS A 136 16.52 25.99 0.62
C HIS A 136 15.19 25.23 0.54
N SER A 137 14.19 25.80 -0.15
CA SER A 137 12.90 25.13 -0.38
C SER A 137 13.03 23.77 -1.08
N GLY A 138 14.08 23.59 -1.91
CA GLY A 138 14.46 22.30 -2.50
C GLY A 138 14.80 21.24 -1.45
N ALA A 139 15.66 21.58 -0.49
CA ALA A 139 15.99 20.73 0.65
C ALA A 139 14.75 20.36 1.48
N MET A 140 13.81 21.28 1.70
CA MET A 140 12.56 21.01 2.44
C MET A 140 11.65 19.99 1.72
N VAL A 141 11.56 20.06 0.39
CA VAL A 141 10.87 19.04 -0.43
C VAL A 141 11.56 17.69 -0.28
N LEU A 142 12.86 17.64 -0.59
CA LEU A 142 13.61 16.39 -0.70
C LEU A 142 13.81 15.72 0.66
N GLY A 143 13.99 16.47 1.74
CA GLY A 143 14.05 15.92 3.10
C GLY A 143 12.74 15.26 3.52
N ASN A 144 11.58 15.80 3.11
CA ASN A 144 10.29 15.16 3.31
C ASN A 144 10.13 13.90 2.46
N LEU A 145 10.50 13.94 1.17
CA LEU A 145 10.44 12.77 0.29
C LEU A 145 11.40 11.65 0.78
N LEU A 146 12.61 12.00 1.21
CA LEU A 146 13.58 11.10 1.81
C LEU A 146 13.05 10.46 3.08
N CYS A 147 12.48 11.26 4.01
CA CYS A 147 11.84 10.71 5.20
C CYS A 147 10.70 9.75 4.83
N ALA A 148 9.85 10.10 3.85
CA ALA A 148 8.78 9.24 3.39
C ALA A 148 9.30 7.90 2.82
N VAL A 149 10.40 7.90 2.06
CA VAL A 149 11.01 6.68 1.52
C VAL A 149 11.70 5.85 2.61
N MET A 150 12.47 6.47 3.52
CA MET A 150 13.10 5.78 4.65
C MET A 150 12.09 5.03 5.52
N MET A 151 10.92 5.64 5.81
CA MET A 151 9.84 4.98 6.57
C MET A 151 9.20 3.77 5.85
N ARG A 152 9.61 3.46 4.61
CA ARG A 152 9.24 2.25 3.86
C ARG A 152 10.41 1.35 3.50
N ASN A 153 11.66 1.77 3.73
CA ASN A 153 12.85 0.98 3.43
C ASN A 153 13.05 -0.10 4.51
N GLU A 154 13.14 -1.38 4.10
CA GLU A 154 13.30 -2.51 5.03
C GLU A 154 14.57 -2.43 5.86
N LEU A 155 15.69 -1.99 5.29
CA LEU A 155 16.96 -1.90 6.01
C LEU A 155 16.90 -0.83 7.10
N PHE A 156 16.32 0.33 6.78
CA PHE A 156 16.09 1.40 7.74
C PHE A 156 15.14 0.96 8.87
N LEU A 157 14.03 0.28 8.53
CA LEU A 157 13.12 -0.28 9.53
C LEU A 157 13.82 -1.32 10.41
N ARG A 158 14.56 -2.30 9.84
CA ARG A 158 15.32 -3.31 10.60
C ARG A 158 16.33 -2.68 11.56
N PHE A 159 17.04 -1.65 11.10
CA PHE A 159 17.96 -0.87 11.94
C PHE A 159 17.24 -0.16 13.09
N LEU A 160 16.11 0.50 12.82
CA LEU A 160 15.31 1.18 13.84
C LEU A 160 14.70 0.20 14.85
N TYR A 161 14.20 -0.96 14.40
CA TYR A 161 13.78 -2.06 15.25
C TYR A 161 14.93 -2.55 16.16
N THR A 162 16.14 -2.69 15.61
CA THR A 162 17.33 -3.09 16.37
C THR A 162 17.66 -2.07 17.47
N ILE A 163 17.71 -0.76 17.15
CA ILE A 163 17.95 0.30 18.13
C ILE A 163 16.90 0.27 19.23
N VAL A 164 15.61 0.24 18.88
CA VAL A 164 14.52 0.30 19.86
C VAL A 164 14.50 -0.95 20.74
N ILE A 165 14.69 -2.15 20.17
CA ILE A 165 14.66 -3.40 20.94
C ILE A 165 15.91 -3.53 21.83
N HIS A 166 17.11 -3.24 21.33
CA HIS A 166 18.34 -3.36 22.12
C HIS A 166 18.48 -2.24 23.14
N GLY A 167 18.20 -0.99 22.76
CA GLY A 167 18.28 0.17 23.67
C GLY A 167 17.27 0.09 24.82
N LEU A 168 16.04 -0.37 24.55
CA LEU A 168 15.02 -0.56 25.60
C LEU A 168 15.19 -1.89 26.37
N ARG A 169 16.16 -2.75 26.03
CA ARG A 169 16.33 -4.08 26.63
C ARG A 169 16.69 -4.03 28.12
N SER A 170 17.61 -3.14 28.50
CA SER A 170 18.31 -3.22 29.79
C SER A 170 17.68 -2.42 30.94
N TRP A 171 16.83 -1.43 30.63
CA TRP A 171 16.37 -0.43 31.62
C TRP A 171 14.88 -0.09 31.50
N ALA A 172 14.27 -0.23 30.32
CA ALA A 172 12.95 0.33 30.09
C ALA A 172 11.80 -0.53 30.67
N PRO A 173 10.88 0.05 31.48
CA PRO A 173 9.71 -0.67 31.97
C PRO A 173 8.78 -1.11 30.83
N LEU A 174 7.99 -2.17 31.07
CA LEU A 174 7.15 -2.84 30.07
C LEU A 174 6.28 -1.89 29.22
N ARG A 175 5.73 -0.84 29.83
CA ARG A 175 4.92 0.18 29.12
C ARG A 175 5.70 0.90 28.02
N ILE A 176 6.98 1.20 28.23
CA ILE A 176 7.84 1.88 27.23
C ILE A 176 8.21 0.91 26.12
N ARG A 177 8.48 -0.37 26.44
CA ARG A 177 8.76 -1.40 25.43
C ARG A 177 7.56 -1.64 24.50
N LEU A 178 6.35 -1.69 25.07
CA LEU A 178 5.09 -1.78 24.30
C LEU A 178 4.80 -0.50 23.50
N ALA A 179 5.13 0.68 24.03
CA ALA A 179 5.02 1.93 23.28
C ALA A 179 5.99 1.92 22.08
N GLY A 180 7.24 1.52 22.27
CA GLY A 180 8.25 1.43 21.21
C GLY A 180 7.82 0.52 20.06
N THR A 181 7.34 -0.71 20.34
CA THR A 181 6.85 -1.61 19.30
C THR A 181 5.58 -1.09 18.63
N SER A 182 4.66 -0.47 19.38
CA SER A 182 3.47 0.17 18.82
C SER A 182 3.82 1.32 17.87
N ILE A 183 4.82 2.13 18.21
CA ILE A 183 5.31 3.23 17.37
C ILE A 183 5.84 2.70 16.04
N LEU A 184 6.70 1.67 16.08
CA LEU A 184 7.29 1.05 14.88
C LEU A 184 6.22 0.47 13.94
N GLN A 185 5.21 -0.21 14.48
CA GLN A 185 4.10 -0.74 13.69
C GLN A 185 3.28 0.36 13.00
N HIS A 186 3.21 1.56 13.59
CA HIS A 186 2.39 2.67 13.09
C HIS A 186 3.20 3.75 12.36
N ILE A 187 4.48 3.48 12.04
CA ILE A 187 5.41 4.43 11.42
C ILE A 187 4.98 4.85 9.99
N GLY A 188 4.09 4.08 9.35
CA GLY A 188 3.40 4.47 8.11
C GLY A 188 2.61 5.79 8.21
N GLY A 189 2.28 6.24 9.42
CA GLY A 189 1.72 7.57 9.67
C GLY A 189 2.72 8.70 9.37
N ILE A 190 4.00 8.49 9.69
CA ILE A 190 5.09 9.44 9.35
C ILE A 190 5.31 9.41 7.84
N HIS A 191 5.42 8.24 7.22
CA HIS A 191 5.54 8.09 5.76
C HIS A 191 4.50 8.91 4.99
N SER A 192 3.21 8.75 5.33
CA SER A 192 2.11 9.46 4.66
C SER A 192 2.09 10.96 4.98
N GLY A 193 2.44 11.36 6.20
CA GLY A 193 2.56 12.77 6.59
C GLY A 193 3.69 13.48 5.86
N CYS A 194 4.87 12.85 5.76
CA CYS A 194 6.01 13.34 4.99
C CYS A 194 5.74 13.36 3.48
N GLY A 195 5.07 12.35 2.92
CA GLY A 195 4.70 12.33 1.50
C GLY A 195 3.76 13.49 1.13
N LEU A 196 2.71 13.72 1.93
CA LEU A 196 1.82 14.88 1.75
C LEU A 196 2.56 16.22 1.95
N SER A 197 3.41 16.30 2.97
CA SER A 197 4.18 17.52 3.27
C SER A 197 5.17 17.86 2.16
N GLY A 198 5.87 16.86 1.61
CA GLY A 198 6.79 17.02 0.48
C GLY A 198 6.06 17.51 -0.77
N ALA A 199 4.86 17.01 -1.04
CA ALA A 199 4.02 17.53 -2.14
C ALA A 199 3.59 19.00 -1.92
N LEU A 200 3.22 19.39 -0.70
CA LEU A 200 2.88 20.79 -0.37
C LEU A 200 4.09 21.74 -0.50
N TRP A 201 5.27 21.33 -0.01
CA TRP A 201 6.52 22.07 -0.23
C TRP A 201 6.89 22.16 -1.71
N LEU A 202 6.61 21.11 -2.50
CA LEU A 202 6.91 21.09 -3.93
C LEU A 202 5.99 22.07 -4.68
N ILE A 203 4.70 22.09 -4.37
CA ILE A 203 3.77 23.11 -4.88
C ILE A 203 4.28 24.52 -4.55
N PHE A 204 4.70 24.77 -3.31
CA PHE A 204 5.27 26.06 -2.90
C PHE A 204 6.51 26.44 -3.71
N LYS A 205 7.46 25.51 -3.90
CA LYS A 205 8.66 25.72 -4.72
C LYS A 205 8.32 26.00 -6.19
N ILE A 206 7.36 25.27 -6.77
CA ILE A 206 6.94 25.50 -8.17
C ILE A 206 6.22 26.84 -8.33
N VAL A 207 5.37 27.24 -7.37
CA VAL A 207 4.75 28.56 -7.35
C VAL A 207 5.80 29.67 -7.32
N ASP A 208 6.85 29.53 -6.50
CA ASP A 208 7.93 30.52 -6.45
C ASP A 208 8.73 30.60 -7.78
N ILE A 209 9.08 29.44 -8.37
CA ILE A 209 9.72 29.37 -9.69
C ILE A 209 8.85 30.03 -10.78
N ILE A 210 7.53 29.82 -10.77
CA ILE A 210 6.60 30.43 -11.74
C ILE A 210 6.43 31.94 -11.52
N ARG A 211 6.47 32.41 -10.26
CA ARG A 211 6.47 33.85 -9.94
C ARG A 211 7.72 34.52 -10.50
N HIS A 212 8.89 33.87 -10.36
CA HIS A 212 10.17 34.35 -10.86
C HIS A 212 10.51 33.89 -12.29
N ARG A 213 9.52 33.43 -13.08
CA ARG A 213 9.72 32.81 -14.41
C ARG A 213 10.54 33.63 -15.39
N ALA A 214 10.55 34.96 -15.28
CA ALA A 214 11.33 35.84 -16.15
C ALA A 214 12.85 35.65 -16.01
N MET A 215 13.31 35.13 -14.86
CA MET A 215 14.72 34.83 -14.57
C MET A 215 15.03 33.32 -14.71
N GLN A 216 14.03 32.48 -14.95
CA GLN A 216 14.14 31.02 -14.89
C GLN A 216 14.12 30.41 -16.30
N HIS A 217 14.98 29.44 -16.55
CA HIS A 217 14.97 28.73 -17.83
C HIS A 217 13.73 27.84 -17.95
N ASN A 218 13.06 27.87 -19.11
CA ASN A 218 11.83 27.11 -19.38
C ASN A 218 11.92 25.62 -19.00
N ALA A 219 13.10 24.99 -19.21
CA ALA A 219 13.35 23.60 -18.83
C ALA A 219 13.17 23.33 -17.32
N VAL A 220 13.61 24.24 -16.44
CA VAL A 220 13.46 24.12 -14.98
C VAL A 220 11.98 24.23 -14.58
N ILE A 221 11.25 25.14 -15.22
CA ILE A 221 9.81 25.33 -14.98
C ILE A 221 9.02 24.09 -15.43
N ILE A 222 9.26 23.61 -16.65
CA ILE A 222 8.55 22.45 -17.23
C ILE A 222 8.82 21.18 -16.41
N THR A 223 10.08 20.88 -16.11
CA THR A 223 10.45 19.69 -15.31
C THR A 223 9.91 19.78 -13.89
N GLY A 224 9.89 20.98 -13.29
CA GLY A 224 9.26 21.23 -11.99
C GLY A 224 7.74 20.98 -11.99
N VAL A 225 7.02 21.47 -13.00
CA VAL A 225 5.57 21.24 -13.15
C VAL A 225 5.26 19.76 -13.36
N ILE A 226 6.03 19.05 -14.20
CA ILE A 226 5.87 17.60 -14.40
C ILE A 226 6.15 16.85 -13.10
N THR A 227 7.25 17.16 -12.39
CA THR A 227 7.58 16.55 -11.09
C THR A 227 6.46 16.76 -10.07
N SER A 228 5.97 18.00 -9.93
CA SER A 228 4.87 18.32 -9.02
C SER A 228 3.59 17.58 -9.39
N THR A 229 3.30 17.40 -10.67
CA THR A 229 2.10 16.69 -11.13
C THR A 229 2.19 15.20 -10.80
N LEU A 230 3.33 14.56 -11.06
CA LEU A 230 3.57 13.14 -10.75
C LEU A 230 3.56 12.86 -9.24
N VAL A 231 4.24 13.70 -8.44
CA VAL A 231 4.27 13.57 -6.98
C VAL A 231 2.88 13.78 -6.38
N CYS A 232 2.15 14.81 -6.82
CA CYS A 232 0.77 15.03 -6.38
C CYS A 232 -0.15 13.87 -6.79
N ALA A 233 -0.06 13.36 -8.02
CA ALA A 233 -0.85 12.21 -8.48
C ALA A 233 -0.55 10.95 -7.64
N SER A 234 0.72 10.69 -7.31
CA SER A 234 1.11 9.60 -6.42
C SER A 234 0.50 9.75 -5.02
N VAL A 235 0.65 10.92 -4.39
CA VAL A 235 0.07 11.21 -3.06
C VAL A 235 -1.46 11.11 -3.07
N ILE A 236 -2.12 11.70 -4.07
CA ILE A 236 -3.58 11.66 -4.26
C ILE A 236 -4.06 10.21 -4.42
N SER A 237 -3.40 9.40 -5.25
CA SER A 237 -3.77 7.99 -5.42
C SER A 237 -3.74 7.19 -4.11
N ALA A 238 -2.82 7.53 -3.19
CA ALA A 238 -2.70 6.88 -1.90
C ALA A 238 -3.75 7.32 -0.85
N PHE A 239 -4.55 8.36 -1.09
CA PHE A 239 -5.51 8.85 -0.10
C PHE A 239 -6.63 7.83 0.21
N PRO A 240 -6.97 7.59 1.50
CA PRO A 240 -8.02 6.64 1.88
C PRO A 240 -9.40 6.88 1.24
N TRP A 241 -9.74 8.14 0.94
CA TRP A 241 -10.98 8.50 0.24
C TRP A 241 -11.04 7.95 -1.19
N ILE A 242 -9.91 7.92 -1.88
CA ILE A 242 -9.80 7.41 -3.25
C ILE A 242 -9.71 5.88 -3.23
N GLN A 243 -9.06 5.29 -2.23
CA GLN A 243 -9.10 3.84 -1.99
C GLN A 243 -10.50 3.32 -1.61
N LEU A 244 -11.31 4.13 -0.92
CA LEU A 244 -12.73 3.84 -0.62
C LEU A 244 -13.63 3.95 -1.87
N THR A 245 -13.15 4.58 -2.95
CA THR A 245 -13.89 4.66 -4.21
C THR A 245 -13.85 3.29 -4.91
N ARG A 246 -15.02 2.77 -5.32
CA ARG A 246 -15.23 1.39 -5.84
C ARG A 246 -14.25 0.91 -6.92
N VAL A 247 -13.61 1.83 -7.65
CA VAL A 247 -12.60 1.51 -8.66
C VAL A 247 -11.34 0.89 -8.04
N ALA A 248 -10.88 1.41 -6.90
CA ALA A 248 -9.67 0.97 -6.21
C ALA A 248 -9.87 -0.30 -5.39
N SER A 249 -11.06 -0.50 -4.79
CA SER A 249 -11.41 -1.74 -4.07
C SER A 249 -11.43 -2.95 -5.00
N ASN A 250 -11.95 -2.78 -6.22
CA ASN A 250 -12.12 -3.88 -7.17
C ASN A 250 -10.83 -4.20 -7.94
N HIS A 251 -9.88 -3.25 -8.02
CA HIS A 251 -8.64 -3.39 -8.78
C HIS A 251 -7.40 -3.01 -7.97
N HIS A 252 -7.30 -3.49 -6.73
CA HIS A 252 -6.21 -3.14 -5.81
C HIS A 252 -4.80 -3.38 -6.40
N ASN A 253 -4.61 -4.52 -7.10
CA ASN A 253 -3.38 -4.85 -7.82
C ASN A 253 -3.05 -3.85 -8.96
N THR A 254 -4.08 -3.32 -9.64
CA THR A 254 -3.92 -2.31 -10.69
C THR A 254 -3.58 -0.95 -10.10
N PHE A 255 -4.23 -0.56 -9.01
CA PHE A 255 -3.87 0.63 -8.23
C PHE A 255 -2.40 0.56 -7.79
N GLU A 256 -1.97 -0.58 -7.22
CA GLU A 256 -0.60 -0.77 -6.76
C GLU A 256 0.43 -0.63 -7.91
N LYS A 257 0.16 -1.23 -9.08
CA LYS A 257 0.99 -1.08 -10.28
C LYS A 257 1.14 0.38 -10.71
N TYR A 258 0.03 1.12 -10.81
CA TYR A 258 0.07 2.54 -11.19
C TYR A 258 0.73 3.42 -10.13
N HIS A 259 0.51 3.15 -8.84
CA HIS A 259 1.16 3.89 -7.76
C HIS A 259 2.67 3.69 -7.77
N ARG A 260 3.14 2.43 -7.91
CA ARG A 260 4.56 2.09 -8.07
C ARG A 260 5.15 2.78 -9.31
N PHE A 261 4.50 2.66 -10.47
CA PHE A 261 4.97 3.30 -11.72
C PHE A 261 5.08 4.82 -11.59
N THR A 262 4.06 5.48 -11.02
CA THR A 262 4.07 6.93 -10.80
C THR A 262 5.17 7.34 -9.81
N GLY A 263 5.46 6.50 -8.80
CA GLY A 263 6.58 6.70 -7.88
C GLY A 263 7.94 6.63 -8.57
N TRP A 264 8.21 5.58 -9.36
CA TRP A 264 9.47 5.44 -10.11
C TRP A 264 9.66 6.54 -11.16
N LEU A 265 8.61 6.88 -11.91
CA LEU A 265 8.65 7.97 -12.87
C LEU A 265 8.85 9.33 -12.17
N GLY A 266 8.16 9.56 -11.05
CA GLY A 266 8.33 10.73 -10.20
C GLY A 266 9.76 10.88 -9.68
N LEU A 267 10.41 9.78 -9.28
CA LEU A 267 11.81 9.77 -8.86
C LEU A 267 12.75 10.15 -10.02
N ALA A 268 12.56 9.55 -11.21
CA ALA A 268 13.38 9.86 -12.38
C ALA A 268 13.26 11.34 -12.81
N VAL A 269 12.04 11.90 -12.85
CA VAL A 269 11.85 13.32 -13.19
C VAL A 269 12.34 14.23 -12.07
N ASN A 270 12.20 13.84 -10.79
CA ASN A 270 12.76 14.58 -9.66
C ASN A 270 14.29 14.69 -9.74
N TRP A 271 15.00 13.63 -10.16
CA TRP A 271 16.44 13.69 -10.44
C TRP A 271 16.78 14.77 -11.47
N VAL A 272 16.06 14.79 -12.60
CA VAL A 272 16.23 15.80 -13.65
C VAL A 272 15.94 17.21 -13.12
N PHE A 273 14.86 17.39 -12.35
CA PHE A 273 14.50 18.67 -11.75
C PHE A 273 15.55 19.18 -10.74
N VAL A 274 16.12 18.29 -9.92
CA VAL A 274 17.20 18.62 -8.99
C VAL A 274 18.47 19.01 -9.73
N ILE A 275 18.88 18.23 -10.74
CA ILE A 275 20.08 18.50 -11.54
C ILE A 275 19.94 19.84 -12.27
N LEU A 276 18.85 20.05 -13.02
CA LEU A 276 18.63 21.30 -13.76
C LEU A 276 18.50 22.51 -12.82
N GLY A 277 17.80 22.36 -11.69
CA GLY A 277 17.59 23.42 -10.72
C GLY A 277 18.84 23.85 -9.94
N ASN A 278 19.88 23.00 -9.87
CA ASN A 278 21.17 23.34 -9.26
C ASN A 278 22.23 23.78 -10.30
N LEU A 279 22.15 23.30 -11.55
CA LEU A 279 23.03 23.71 -12.64
C LEU A 279 22.72 25.12 -13.17
N TYR A 280 21.46 25.56 -13.12
CA TYR A 280 21.05 26.86 -13.66
C TYR A 280 21.29 28.00 -12.66
N ASP A 281 22.19 28.95 -13.00
CA ASP A 281 22.45 30.13 -12.18
C ASP A 281 21.45 31.25 -12.52
N ILE A 282 20.47 31.45 -11.63
CA ILE A 282 19.41 32.47 -11.75
C ILE A 282 19.98 33.90 -11.78
N LYS A 283 21.16 34.15 -11.18
CA LYS A 283 21.79 35.48 -11.15
C LYS A 283 22.54 35.82 -12.43
N ARG A 284 23.04 34.80 -13.15
CA ARG A 284 23.81 34.96 -14.39
C ARG A 284 22.98 34.65 -15.66
N GLY A 285 21.90 33.87 -15.53
CA GLY A 285 21.13 33.36 -16.67
C GLY A 285 21.85 32.22 -17.42
N GLU A 286 22.91 31.66 -16.84
CA GLU A 286 23.81 30.72 -17.48
C GLU A 286 23.75 29.33 -16.84
N TRP A 287 24.05 28.30 -17.65
CA TRP A 287 24.25 26.94 -17.16
C TRP A 287 25.67 26.79 -16.63
N ARG A 288 25.79 26.40 -15.36
CA ARG A 288 27.08 26.12 -14.73
C ARG A 288 27.59 24.77 -15.23
N SER A 289 28.81 24.73 -15.76
CA SER A 289 29.49 23.49 -16.17
C SER A 289 30.22 22.78 -15.02
N ASP A 290 30.32 23.43 -13.86
CA ASP A 290 31.10 22.94 -12.72
C ASP A 290 30.28 22.00 -11.80
N ALA A 291 30.58 20.71 -11.89
CA ALA A 291 29.97 19.66 -11.08
C ALA A 291 30.36 19.74 -9.58
N SER A 292 31.43 20.46 -9.22
CA SER A 292 31.88 20.54 -7.82
C SER A 292 30.79 21.14 -6.92
N THR A 293 30.03 22.11 -7.42
CA THR A 293 28.98 22.74 -6.62
C THR A 293 27.76 21.83 -6.44
N LEU A 294 27.46 20.95 -7.40
CA LEU A 294 26.41 19.92 -7.21
C LEU A 294 26.74 19.00 -6.04
N LEU A 295 28.02 18.61 -5.89
CA LEU A 295 28.46 17.74 -4.79
C LEU A 295 28.39 18.44 -3.42
N THR A 296 28.35 19.77 -3.38
CA THR A 296 28.18 20.54 -2.14
C THR A 296 26.71 20.81 -1.77
N THR A 297 25.74 20.64 -2.67
CA THR A 297 24.33 20.91 -2.35
C THR A 297 23.63 19.73 -1.69
N GLN A 298 22.89 20.01 -0.62
CA GLN A 298 22.16 19.00 0.16
C GLN A 298 21.05 18.31 -0.68
N GLU A 299 20.50 19.01 -1.67
CA GLU A 299 19.52 18.49 -2.61
C GLU A 299 20.05 17.27 -3.38
N LEU A 300 21.31 17.28 -3.81
CA LEU A 300 21.91 16.14 -4.52
C LEU A 300 22.00 14.93 -3.59
N TRP A 301 22.52 15.12 -2.37
CA TRP A 301 22.64 14.03 -1.39
C TRP A 301 21.29 13.43 -1.00
N PHE A 302 20.25 14.26 -0.83
CA PHE A 302 18.90 13.73 -0.60
C PHE A 302 18.38 12.94 -1.81
N ALA A 303 18.62 13.37 -3.05
CA ALA A 303 18.24 12.60 -4.25
C ALA A 303 19.00 11.24 -4.33
N VAL A 304 20.29 11.23 -3.97
CA VAL A 304 21.08 9.99 -3.83
C VAL A 304 20.45 9.06 -2.79
N PHE A 305 20.22 9.53 -1.56
CA PHE A 305 19.66 8.68 -0.50
C PHE A 305 18.20 8.26 -0.72
N ILE A 306 17.41 8.98 -1.52
CA ILE A 306 16.07 8.55 -1.96
C ILE A 306 16.15 7.33 -2.91
N THR A 307 17.28 7.16 -3.60
CA THR A 307 17.46 6.14 -4.65
C THR A 307 18.05 4.82 -4.13
N ILE A 308 18.51 4.79 -2.86
CA ILE A 308 19.17 3.65 -2.18
C ILE A 308 18.20 2.96 -1.21
#